data_AF-A0A8R7UCQ1-F1
#
_entry.id   AF-A0A8R7UCQ1-F1
#
_cell.length_a   1.000
_cell.length_b   1.000
_cell.length_c   1.000
_cell.angle_alpha   90.00
_cell.angle_beta   90.00
_cell.angle_gamma   90.00
#
_symmetry.space_group_name_H-M   'P 1'
#
loop_
_entity.id
_entity.type
_entity.pdbx_description
1 polymer ?
#
loop_
_entity_poly.entity_id
_entity_poly.type
_entity_poly.pdbx_seq_one_letter_code
_entity_poly.pdbx_strand_id
1 'polypeptide(L)'
;MAWATRFLSAVCFFAAGVLFAPDVLVGDRSGSGATAVTAAKVSHLLCFATCWGAALWATFIGGIIMFKNLPRHQFGNLQGKMFPAYFTLISACAAVSVAAFAYLHPWKAASAA
;
A
#
# COMPACT_ATOMS: atom_id res chain seq x y z
N MET A 1 -15.71 6.89 6.13
CA MET A 1 -16.07 7.84 5.04
C MET A 1 -15.96 7.09 3.73
N ALA A 2 -17.04 6.97 2.96
CA ALA A 2 -17.04 6.21 1.69
C ALA A 2 -15.96 6.70 0.70
N TRP A 3 -15.57 7.98 0.79
CA TRP A 3 -14.50 8.56 -0.01
C TRP A 3 -13.13 7.92 0.23
N ALA A 4 -12.75 7.63 1.48
CA ALA A 4 -11.46 7.02 1.79
C ALA A 4 -11.37 5.57 1.26
N THR A 5 -12.46 4.81 1.36
CA THR A 5 -12.55 3.45 0.81
C THR A 5 -12.48 3.47 -0.71
N ARG A 6 -13.08 4.48 -1.35
CA ARG A 6 -13.02 4.66 -2.80
C ARG A 6 -11.67 5.13 -3.30
N PHE A 7 -11.01 6.02 -2.55
CA PHE A 7 -9.65 6.46 -2.85
C PHE A 7 -8.65 5.30 -2.72
N LEU A 8 -8.74 4.54 -1.63
CA LEU A 8 -7.88 3.39 -1.41
C LEU A 8 -8.13 2.29 -2.46
N SER A 9 -9.40 2.03 -2.80
CA SER A 9 -9.77 1.14 -3.90
C SER A 9 -9.14 1.61 -5.22
N ALA A 10 -9.24 2.89 -5.57
CA ALA A 10 -8.64 3.44 -6.78
C ALA A 10 -7.11 3.31 -6.79
N VAL A 11 -6.45 3.54 -5.65
CA VAL A 11 -4.99 3.35 -5.50
C VAL A 11 -4.61 1.88 -5.65
N CYS A 12 -5.38 0.94 -5.08
CA CYS A 12 -5.17 -0.49 -5.27
C CYS A 12 -5.35 -0.92 -6.72
N PHE A 13 -6.39 -0.43 -7.41
CA PHE A 13 -6.61 -0.72 -8.82
C PHE A 13 -5.54 -0.09 -9.71
N PHE A 14 -5.07 1.10 -9.38
CA PHE A 14 -3.96 1.75 -10.08
C PHE A 14 -2.65 0.97 -9.90
N ALA A 15 -2.32 0.59 -8.65
CA ALA A 15 -1.15 -0.23 -8.36
C ALA A 15 -1.24 -1.62 -9.01
N ALA A 16 -2.42 -2.24 -9.03
CA ALA A 16 -2.67 -3.49 -9.74
C ALA A 16 -2.53 -3.30 -11.26
N GLY A 17 -3.07 -2.22 -11.83
CA GLY A 17 -2.92 -1.89 -13.26
C GLY A 17 -1.45 -1.71 -13.66
N VAL A 18 -0.65 -1.06 -12.82
CA VAL A 18 0.80 -0.92 -13.01
C VAL A 18 1.54 -2.27 -12.92
N LEU A 19 1.07 -3.20 -12.09
CA LEU A 19 1.63 -4.54 -11.94
C LEU A 19 1.28 -5.50 -13.08
N PHE A 20 0.04 -5.44 -13.58
CA PHE A 20 -0.49 -6.41 -14.56
C PHE A 20 -0.45 -5.92 -16.01
N ALA A 21 -0.38 -4.60 -16.24
CA ALA A 21 -0.37 -4.01 -17.59
C ALA A 21 0.58 -2.79 -17.69
N PRO A 22 1.89 -2.98 -17.44
CA PRO A 22 2.86 -1.88 -17.53
C PRO A 22 2.95 -1.29 -18.94
N ASP A 23 2.67 -2.10 -19.96
CA ASP A 23 2.77 -1.72 -21.38
C ASP A 23 1.65 -0.73 -21.81
N VAL A 24 0.48 -0.79 -21.15
CA VAL A 24 -0.69 0.05 -21.44
C VAL A 24 -0.50 1.49 -20.95
N LEU A 25 0.30 1.68 -19.89
CA LEU A 25 0.50 3.00 -19.28
C LEU A 25 1.71 3.75 -19.84
N VAL A 26 2.72 3.05 -20.40
CA VAL A 26 4.02 3.65 -20.73
C VAL A 26 4.33 3.65 -22.24
N GLY A 27 3.54 2.94 -23.06
CA GLY A 27 3.70 2.91 -24.50
C GLY A 27 4.86 2.01 -24.94
N ASP A 28 4.66 1.34 -26.07
CA ASP A 28 5.50 0.25 -26.54
C ASP A 28 6.93 0.72 -26.87
N ARG A 29 7.91 0.24 -26.11
CA ARG A 29 9.34 0.34 -26.45
C ARG A 29 10.06 -0.93 -26.04
N SER A 30 9.97 -1.97 -26.87
CA SER A 30 11.01 -3.00 -27.13
C SER A 30 11.74 -3.68 -25.93
N GLY A 31 11.26 -3.57 -24.69
CA GLY A 31 11.93 -4.03 -23.46
C GLY A 31 10.98 -4.30 -22.29
N SER A 32 9.77 -4.77 -22.58
CA SER A 32 8.61 -4.98 -21.67
C SER A 32 8.93 -5.70 -20.34
N GLY A 33 9.89 -6.63 -20.32
CA GLY A 33 10.28 -7.31 -19.07
C GLY A 33 11.03 -6.43 -18.06
N ALA A 34 11.91 -5.53 -18.54
CA ALA A 34 12.71 -4.67 -17.66
C ALA A 34 11.88 -3.53 -17.04
N THR A 35 10.89 -3.04 -17.78
CA THR A 35 9.94 -2.01 -17.31
C THR A 35 9.00 -2.58 -16.26
N ALA A 36 8.44 -3.79 -16.46
CA ALA A 36 7.58 -4.46 -15.49
C ALA A 36 8.30 -4.73 -14.15
N VAL A 37 9.55 -5.18 -14.20
CA VAL A 37 10.40 -5.38 -13.01
C VAL A 37 10.66 -4.07 -12.28
N THR A 38 10.93 -2.99 -13.02
CA THR A 38 11.14 -1.66 -12.42
C THR A 38 9.86 -1.15 -11.77
N ALA A 39 8.71 -1.32 -12.43
CA ALA A 39 7.41 -0.95 -11.89
C ALA A 39 7.05 -1.73 -10.61
N ALA A 40 7.31 -3.05 -10.58
CA ALA A 40 7.12 -3.88 -9.40
C ALA A 40 8.03 -3.46 -8.22
N LYS A 41 9.29 -3.09 -8.50
CA LYS A 41 10.20 -2.57 -7.46
C LYS A 41 9.72 -1.22 -6.91
N VAL A 42 9.30 -0.30 -7.77
CA VAL A 42 8.80 1.02 -7.38
C VAL A 42 7.50 0.90 -6.59
N SER A 43 6.57 0.05 -7.03
CA SER A 43 5.30 -0.17 -6.32
C SER A 43 5.52 -0.77 -4.94
N HIS A 44 6.41 -1.77 -4.83
CA HIS A 44 6.82 -2.33 -3.54
C HIS A 44 7.38 -1.25 -2.60
N LEU A 45 8.30 -0.43 -3.10
CA LEU A 45 8.99 0.60 -2.31
C LEU A 45 8.03 1.71 -1.86
N LEU A 46 7.12 2.14 -2.73
CA LEU A 46 6.08 3.12 -2.39
C LEU A 46 5.09 2.59 -1.36
N CYS A 47 4.59 1.35 -1.54
CA CYS A 47 3.67 0.74 -0.59
C CYS A 47 4.34 0.49 0.77
N PHE A 48 5.58 0.03 0.77
CA PHE A 48 6.36 -0.16 1.99
C PHE A 48 6.59 1.17 2.73
N ALA A 49 7.06 2.20 2.04
CA ALA A 49 7.29 3.53 2.61
C ALA A 49 5.99 4.15 3.16
N THR A 50 4.88 4.00 2.43
CA THR A 50 3.56 4.51 2.85
C THR A 50 3.06 3.77 4.10
N CYS A 51 3.16 2.45 4.13
CA CYS A 51 2.78 1.64 5.28
C CYS A 51 3.59 2.03 6.53
N TRP A 52 4.92 2.14 6.37
CA TRP A 52 5.82 2.51 7.45
C TRP A 52 5.55 3.93 7.96
N GLY A 53 5.42 4.91 7.07
CA GLY A 53 5.13 6.30 7.42
C GLY A 53 3.77 6.45 8.09
N ALA A 54 2.74 5.79 7.57
CA ALA A 54 1.42 5.77 8.19
C ALA A 54 1.45 5.16 9.59
N ALA A 55 2.20 4.07 9.78
CA ALA A 55 2.33 3.42 11.08
C ALA A 55 3.05 4.31 12.10
N LEU A 56 4.17 4.91 11.73
CA LEU A 56 4.89 5.86 12.59
C LEU A 56 4.00 7.04 12.97
N TRP A 57 3.32 7.64 12.00
CA TRP A 57 2.45 8.78 12.25
C TRP A 57 1.26 8.41 13.16
N ALA A 58 0.55 7.33 12.87
CA ALA A 58 -0.64 6.93 13.61
C ALA A 58 -0.33 6.56 15.07
N THR A 59 0.81 5.92 15.32
CA THR A 59 1.19 5.45 16.66
C THR A 59 1.85 6.53 17.50
N PHE A 60 2.91 7.17 17.00
CA PHE A 60 3.73 8.09 17.79
C PHE A 60 3.22 9.53 17.82
N ILE A 61 2.58 9.99 16.75
CA ILE A 61 2.18 11.40 16.62
C ILE A 61 0.68 11.53 16.81
N GLY A 62 -0.11 10.91 15.93
CA GLY A 62 -1.57 10.95 15.94
C GLY A 62 -2.15 10.39 17.23
N GLY A 63 -1.69 9.22 17.67
CA GLY A 63 -2.15 8.58 18.91
C GLY A 63 -1.93 9.43 20.16
N ILE A 64 -0.72 9.99 20.31
CA ILE A 64 -0.36 10.82 21.48
C ILE A 64 -1.12 12.14 21.47
N ILE A 65 -1.18 12.83 20.33
CA ILE A 65 -1.91 14.11 20.22
C ILE A 65 -3.39 13.90 20.53
N MET A 66 -4.00 12.86 19.97
CA MET A 66 -5.41 12.55 20.19
C MET A 66 -5.69 12.19 21.66
N PHE A 67 -4.78 11.46 22.31
CA PHE A 67 -4.90 11.12 23.73
C PHE A 67 -4.79 12.35 24.64
N LYS A 68 -3.89 13.29 24.34
CA LYS A 68 -3.65 14.47 25.18
C LYS A 68 -4.70 15.58 25.00
N ASN A 69 -5.38 15.65 23.86
CA ASN A 69 -6.25 16.78 23.52
C ASN A 69 -7.75 16.44 23.49
N LEU A 70 -8.16 15.16 23.48
CA LEU A 70 -9.57 14.79 23.45
C LEU A 70 -10.05 14.13 24.76
N PRO A 71 -11.30 14.39 25.18
CA PRO A 71 -11.96 13.63 26.23
C PRO A 71 -12.05 12.13 25.88
N ARG A 72 -11.91 11.24 26.87
CA ARG A 72 -11.86 9.76 26.71
C ARG A 72 -12.96 9.20 25.80
N HIS A 73 -14.18 9.70 25.89
CA HIS A 73 -15.32 9.23 25.10
C HIS A 73 -15.24 9.68 23.62
N GLN A 74 -14.78 10.91 23.37
CA GLN A 74 -14.57 11.40 22.00
C GLN A 74 -13.37 10.73 21.34
N PHE A 75 -12.31 10.47 22.12
CA PHE A 75 -11.15 9.70 21.69
C PHE A 75 -11.56 8.32 21.16
N GLY A 76 -12.38 7.56 21.90
CA GLY A 76 -12.87 6.26 21.47
C GLY A 76 -13.72 6.34 20.19
N ASN A 77 -14.60 7.35 20.09
CA ASN A 77 -15.44 7.55 18.90
C ASN A 77 -14.64 7.94 17.64
N LEU A 78 -13.54 8.67 17.81
CA LEU A 78 -12.63 9.02 16.72
C LEU A 78 -11.77 7.82 16.31
N GLN A 79 -11.21 7.12 17.29
CA GLN A 79 -10.46 5.87 17.08
C GLN A 79 -11.27 4.82 16.33
N GLY A 80 -12.53 4.61 16.70
CA GLY A 80 -13.41 3.65 16.02
C GLY A 80 -13.64 3.96 14.55
N LYS A 81 -13.45 5.21 14.11
CA LYS A 81 -13.53 5.61 12.69
C LYS A 81 -12.17 5.61 11.99
N MET A 82 -11.09 5.92 12.71
CA MET A 82 -9.73 5.97 12.17
C MET A 82 -9.13 4.57 11.99
N PHE A 83 -9.33 3.66 12.95
CA PHE A 83 -8.73 2.33 12.91
C PHE A 83 -9.12 1.54 11.67
N PRO A 84 -10.39 1.45 11.24
CA PRO A 84 -10.74 0.73 10.03
C PRO A 84 -10.03 1.30 8.79
N ALA A 85 -9.98 2.62 8.64
CA ALA A 85 -9.30 3.25 7.51
C ALA A 85 -7.79 2.97 7.52
N TYR A 86 -7.16 3.09 8.70
CA TYR A 86 -5.73 2.81 8.88
C TYR A 86 -5.39 1.35 8.56
N PHE A 87 -6.14 0.39 9.13
CA PHE A 87 -5.91 -1.03 8.87
C PHE A 87 -6.15 -1.38 7.41
N THR A 88 -7.18 -0.82 6.75
CA THR A 88 -7.38 -1.06 5.32
C THR A 88 -6.21 -0.57 4.47
N LEU A 89 -5.65 0.60 4.79
CA LEU A 89 -4.51 1.16 4.07
C LEU A 89 -3.25 0.30 4.23
N ILE A 90 -2.98 -0.17 5.46
CA ILE A 90 -1.86 -1.07 5.74
C ILE A 90 -2.05 -2.41 5.04
N SER A 91 -3.23 -3.02 5.12
CA SER A 91 -3.52 -4.28 4.45
C SER A 91 -3.38 -4.18 2.93
N ALA A 92 -3.83 -3.07 2.34
CA ALA A 92 -3.65 -2.80 0.91
C ALA A 92 -2.17 -2.68 0.52
N CYS A 93 -1.39 -1.88 1.27
CA CYS A 93 0.04 -1.73 1.03
C CYS A 93 0.77 -3.07 1.18
N ALA A 94 0.46 -3.85 2.21
CA ALA A 94 1.04 -5.17 2.44
C ALA A 94 0.71 -6.14 1.29
N ALA A 95 -0.54 -6.16 0.82
CA ALA A 95 -0.93 -7.00 -0.31
C ALA A 95 -0.17 -6.65 -1.59
N VAL A 96 0.02 -5.36 -1.90
CA VAL A 96 0.81 -4.92 -3.06
C VAL A 96 2.28 -5.29 -2.88
N SER A 97 2.86 -5.10 -1.71
CA SER A 97 4.24 -5.47 -1.43
C SER A 97 4.48 -6.98 -1.61
N VAL A 98 3.57 -7.82 -1.14
CA VAL A 98 3.64 -9.29 -1.31
C VAL A 98 3.45 -9.68 -2.78
N ALA A 99 2.50 -9.07 -3.49
CA ALA A 99 2.29 -9.33 -4.91
C ALA A 99 3.53 -8.95 -5.74
N ALA A 100 4.14 -7.81 -5.46
CA ALA A 100 5.37 -7.38 -6.11
C ALA A 100 6.55 -8.32 -5.81
N PHE A 101 6.66 -8.80 -4.56
CA PHE A 101 7.69 -9.78 -4.18
C PHE A 101 7.51 -11.12 -4.92
N ALA A 102 6.28 -11.63 -4.98
CA ALA A 102 5.95 -12.86 -5.70
C ALA A 102 6.22 -12.73 -7.22
N TYR A 103 6.01 -11.55 -7.79
CA TYR A 103 6.32 -11.26 -9.20
C TYR A 103 7.84 -11.23 -9.46
N LEU A 104 8.61 -10.62 -8.56
CA LEU A 104 10.07 -10.50 -8.69
C LEU A 104 10.81 -11.82 -8.40
N HIS A 105 10.25 -12.69 -7.57
CA HIS A 105 10.85 -13.95 -7.15
C HIS A 105 9.93 -15.14 -7.49
N PRO A 106 9.94 -15.64 -8.74
CA PRO A 106 9.14 -16.80 -9.11
C PRO A 106 9.65 -18.05 -8.35
N TRP A 107 8.79 -18.62 -7.51
CA TRP A 107 9.07 -19.78 -6.65
C TRP A 107 9.67 -20.98 -7.40
N LYS A 108 9.37 -21.13 -8.69
CA LYS A 108 9.95 -22.18 -9.56
C LYS A 108 11.48 -22.07 -9.71
N ALA A 109 12.05 -20.87 -9.59
CA ALA A 109 13.51 -20.67 -9.65
C ALA A 109 14.22 -21.09 -8.35
N ALA A 110 13.52 -21.09 -7.20
CA ALA A 110 14.10 -21.47 -5.92
C ALA A 110 14.23 -23.00 -5.73
N SER A 111 13.43 -23.79 -6.45
CA SER A 111 13.49 -25.26 -6.43
C SER A 111 14.59 -25.86 -7.33
N ALA A 112 15.25 -25.03 -8.14
CA ALA A 112 16.26 -25.47 -9.11
C ALA A 112 17.70 -25.31 -8.59
N ALA A 113 17.87 -25.01 -7.30
CA ALA A 113 19.16 -24.88 -6.62
C ALA A 113 19.36 -26.00 -5.59
#